data_AF-A0A958XF67-F1
#
_entry.id   AF-A0A958XF67-F1
#
_cell.length_a   1.000
_cell.length_b   1.000
_cell.length_c   1.000
_cell.angle_alpha   90.00
_cell.angle_beta   90.00
_cell.angle_gamma   90.00
#
_symmetry.space_group_name_H-M   'P 1'
#
loop_
_entity.id
_entity.type
_entity.pdbx_description
1 polymer ?
#
loop_
_entity_poly.entity_id
_entity_poly.type
_entity_poly.pdbx_seq_one_letter_code
_entity_poly.pdbx_strand_id
1 'polypeptide(L)'
;MKRANTFVIIFFLLFGVLPLAAGLVFTLLYSLGLAGSLGEGFTLQYWHAALRDGELWQSLALSAAVSIAAVLLSTLAAFAVLFACRPLLEQKRVHYLLHWPLAMPPVVAAFVSFQWLGNSGVLSRVAHALGWSADTGDFPALINDPYYLG
;
A
#
# COMPACT_ATOMS: atom_id res chain seq x y z
N MET A 1 20.82 31.62 -0.40
CA MET A 1 20.49 30.33 -1.05
C MET A 1 21.77 29.79 -1.71
N LYS A 2 22.33 28.66 -1.23
CA LYS A 2 23.55 28.09 -1.82
C LYS A 2 23.21 27.57 -3.24
N ARG A 3 23.91 28.04 -4.26
CA ARG A 3 23.77 27.56 -5.64
C ARG A 3 24.03 26.05 -5.65
N ALA A 4 23.05 25.25 -6.00
CA ALA A 4 23.24 23.82 -6.13
C ALA A 4 24.32 23.56 -7.20
N ASN A 5 25.27 22.68 -6.89
CA ASN A 5 26.35 22.32 -7.80
C ASN A 5 25.74 21.72 -9.07
N THR A 6 26.12 22.23 -10.24
CA THR A 6 25.65 21.75 -11.55
C THR A 6 25.77 20.22 -11.67
N PHE A 7 26.80 19.63 -11.09
CA PHE A 7 26.98 18.18 -11.04
C PHE A 7 25.82 17.45 -10.33
N VAL A 8 25.36 17.96 -9.18
CA VAL A 8 24.26 17.36 -8.40
C VAL A 8 22.95 17.47 -9.16
N ILE A 9 22.72 18.60 -9.84
CA ILE A 9 21.52 18.79 -10.68
C ILE A 9 21.54 17.79 -11.84
N ILE A 10 22.66 17.67 -12.56
CA ILE A 10 22.79 16.72 -13.67
C ILE A 10 22.58 15.28 -13.18
N PHE A 11 23.18 14.91 -12.05
CA PHE A 11 23.02 13.58 -11.48
C PHE A 11 21.56 13.29 -11.10
N PHE A 12 20.89 14.23 -10.43
CA PHE A 12 19.47 14.11 -10.08
C PHE A 12 18.58 14.01 -11.32
N LEU A 13 18.85 14.81 -12.36
CA LEU A 13 18.10 14.74 -13.61
C LEU A 13 18.29 13.40 -14.31
N LEU A 14 19.52 12.91 -14.41
CA LEU A 14 19.84 11.67 -15.13
C LEU A 14 19.29 10.42 -14.44
N PHE A 15 19.37 10.35 -13.10
CA PHE A 15 19.01 9.14 -12.35
C PHE A 15 17.67 9.22 -11.61
N GLY A 16 17.18 10.43 -11.31
CA GLY A 16 15.90 10.62 -10.65
C GLY A 16 14.78 10.94 -11.64
N VAL A 17 14.96 12.00 -12.43
CA VAL A 17 13.87 12.54 -13.26
C VAL A 17 13.72 11.79 -14.57
N LEU A 18 14.82 11.58 -15.30
CA LEU A 18 14.78 11.04 -16.66
C LEU A 18 14.21 9.61 -16.72
N PRO A 19 14.57 8.66 -15.82
CA PRO A 19 13.99 7.31 -15.85
C PRO A 19 12.49 7.33 -15.52
N LEU A 20 12.08 8.16 -14.57
CA LEU A 20 10.66 8.34 -14.22
C LEU A 20 9.88 8.91 -15.41
N ALA A 21 10.39 9.98 -16.03
CA ALA A 21 9.77 10.60 -17.20
C ALA A 21 9.71 9.62 -18.38
N ALA A 22 10.78 8.86 -18.63
CA ALA A 22 10.82 7.85 -19.68
C ALA A 22 9.80 6.74 -19.43
N GLY A 23 9.66 6.25 -18.19
CA GLY A 23 8.65 5.26 -17.82
C GLY A 23 7.21 5.77 -17.98
N LEU A 24 6.96 7.04 -17.66
CA LEU A 24 5.66 7.68 -17.88
C LEU A 24 5.34 7.83 -19.37
N VAL A 25 6.29 8.32 -20.16
CA VAL A 25 6.15 8.43 -21.62
C VAL A 25 5.93 7.05 -22.24
N PHE A 26 6.70 6.05 -21.84
CA PHE A 26 6.55 4.68 -22.32
C PHE A 26 5.17 4.12 -22.00
N THR A 27 4.70 4.25 -20.76
CA THR A 27 3.36 3.79 -20.35
C THR A 27 2.25 4.52 -21.12
N LEU A 28 2.41 5.83 -21.37
CA LEU A 28 1.46 6.60 -22.17
C LEU A 28 1.41 6.08 -23.61
N LEU A 29 2.56 5.91 -24.26
CA LEU A 29 2.63 5.36 -25.62
C LEU A 29 2.09 3.94 -25.69
N TYR A 30 2.38 3.11 -24.69
CA TYR A 30 1.84 1.76 -24.55
C TYR A 30 0.30 1.76 -24.45
N SER A 31 -0.27 2.67 -23.65
CA SER A 31 -1.73 2.81 -23.50
C SER A 31 -2.44 3.22 -24.79
N LEU A 32 -1.70 3.84 -25.73
CA LEU A 32 -2.19 4.28 -27.04
C LEU A 32 -1.89 3.28 -28.16
N GLY A 33 -1.30 2.12 -27.87
CA GLY A 33 -0.90 1.12 -28.88
C GLY A 33 0.31 1.54 -29.74
N LEU A 34 1.10 2.51 -29.28
CA LEU A 34 2.28 3.03 -30.00
C LEU A 34 3.60 2.39 -29.58
N ALA A 35 3.62 1.60 -28.50
CA ALA A 35 4.83 0.98 -27.97
C ALA A 35 4.53 -0.39 -27.30
N GLY A 36 5.58 -1.17 -27.09
CA GLY A 36 5.54 -2.48 -26.41
C GLY A 36 4.79 -3.56 -27.20
N SER A 37 4.35 -4.61 -26.50
CA SER A 37 3.69 -5.78 -27.09
C SER A 37 2.31 -5.51 -27.70
N LEU A 38 1.69 -4.37 -27.38
CA LEU A 38 0.40 -3.93 -27.93
C LEU A 38 0.55 -2.93 -29.09
N GLY A 39 1.77 -2.79 -29.61
CA GLY A 39 2.17 -1.77 -30.59
C GLY A 39 1.66 -1.97 -32.02
N GLU A 40 0.35 -2.13 -32.24
CA GLU A 40 -0.23 -2.33 -33.58
C GLU A 40 -0.54 -1.01 -34.31
N GLY A 41 -0.38 0.14 -33.65
CA GLY A 41 -0.70 1.46 -34.16
C GLY A 41 -1.53 2.27 -33.16
N PHE A 42 -1.71 3.57 -33.45
CA PHE A 42 -2.49 4.43 -32.57
C PHE A 42 -3.93 3.91 -32.41
N THR A 43 -4.33 3.60 -31.17
CA THR A 43 -5.68 3.11 -30.85
C THR A 43 -6.14 3.57 -29.47
N LEU A 44 -7.44 3.83 -29.35
CA LEU A 44 -8.12 4.14 -28.08
C LEU A 44 -8.96 2.98 -27.56
N GLN A 45 -8.88 1.81 -28.21
CA GLN A 45 -9.68 0.64 -27.84
C GLN A 45 -9.44 0.20 -26.39
N TYR A 46 -8.18 0.27 -25.91
CA TYR A 46 -7.82 -0.13 -24.54
C TYR A 46 -8.43 0.79 -23.49
N TRP A 47 -8.49 2.10 -23.77
CA TRP A 47 -9.18 3.06 -22.91
C TRP A 47 -10.69 2.82 -22.91
N HIS A 48 -11.29 2.56 -24.08
CA HIS A 48 -12.71 2.23 -24.16
C HIS A 48 -13.07 0.94 -23.42
N ALA A 49 -12.25 -0.11 -23.54
CA ALA A 49 -12.43 -1.36 -22.80
C ALA A 49 -12.30 -1.12 -21.28
N ALA A 50 -11.20 -0.52 -20.84
CA ALA A 50 -10.94 -0.26 -19.41
C ALA A 50 -12.03 0.58 -18.75
N LEU A 51 -12.56 1.59 -19.45
CA LEU A 51 -13.64 2.44 -18.92
C LEU A 51 -15.01 1.74 -18.91
N ARG A 52 -15.21 0.68 -19.71
CA ARG A 52 -16.49 -0.02 -19.86
C ARG A 52 -16.57 -1.31 -19.05
N ASP A 53 -15.46 -2.02 -18.85
CA ASP A 53 -15.41 -3.33 -18.19
C ASP A 53 -15.71 -3.27 -16.68
N GLY A 54 -15.83 -2.06 -16.10
CA GLY A 54 -16.25 -1.86 -14.70
C GLY A 54 -15.17 -2.15 -13.66
N GLU A 55 -14.22 -3.05 -13.95
CA GLU A 55 -13.11 -3.42 -13.07
C GLU A 55 -12.23 -2.22 -12.67
N LEU A 56 -11.98 -1.29 -13.60
CA LEU A 56 -11.25 -0.06 -13.32
C LEU A 56 -11.96 0.78 -12.25
N TRP A 57 -13.28 0.89 -12.33
CA TRP A 57 -14.06 1.66 -11.36
C TRP A 57 -14.14 0.96 -10.00
N GLN A 58 -14.26 -0.36 -10.00
CA GLN A 58 -14.27 -1.15 -8.76
C GLN A 58 -12.92 -1.04 -8.03
N SER A 59 -11.81 -1.23 -8.74
CA SER A 59 -10.45 -1.11 -8.17
C SER A 59 -10.14 0.32 -7.70
N LEU A 60 -10.58 1.34 -8.43
CA LEU A 60 -10.46 2.74 -8.04
C LEU A 60 -11.29 3.06 -6.79
N ALA A 61 -12.55 2.61 -6.74
CA ALA A 61 -13.43 2.80 -5.60
C ALA A 61 -12.90 2.10 -4.35
N LEU A 62 -12.39 0.88 -4.50
CA LEU A 62 -11.77 0.13 -3.41
C LEU A 62 -10.52 0.85 -2.90
N SER A 63 -9.63 1.31 -3.79
CA SER A 63 -8.44 2.06 -3.40
C SER A 63 -8.79 3.35 -2.66
N ALA A 64 -9.80 4.08 -3.13
CA ALA A 64 -10.31 5.26 -2.47
C ALA A 64 -10.90 4.93 -1.08
N ALA A 65 -11.74 3.91 -0.98
CA ALA A 65 -12.34 3.49 0.28
C ALA A 65 -11.30 3.08 1.32
N VAL A 66 -10.34 2.22 0.95
CA VAL A 66 -9.27 1.76 1.83
C VAL A 66 -8.37 2.91 2.27
N SER A 67 -7.96 3.80 1.35
CA SER A 67 -7.11 4.94 1.69
C SER A 67 -7.82 5.93 2.62
N ILE A 68 -9.10 6.24 2.37
CA ILE A 68 -9.91 7.09 3.25
C ILE A 68 -10.06 6.45 4.63
N ALA A 69 -10.44 5.17 4.69
CA ALA A 69 -10.59 4.45 5.95
C ALA A 69 -9.27 4.41 6.73
N ALA A 70 -8.15 4.11 6.07
CA ALA A 70 -6.84 4.08 6.70
C ALA A 70 -6.43 5.45 7.25
N VAL A 71 -6.61 6.53 6.48
CA VAL A 71 -6.30 7.89 6.94
C VAL A 71 -7.19 8.30 8.11
N LEU A 72 -8.50 8.06 8.03
CA LEU A 72 -9.43 8.40 9.11
C LEU A 72 -9.13 7.61 10.38
N LEU A 73 -9.02 6.29 10.30
CA LEU A 73 -8.75 5.43 11.45
C LEU A 73 -7.40 5.74 12.09
N SER A 74 -6.34 5.90 11.29
CA SER A 74 -5.01 6.25 11.82
C SER A 74 -4.99 7.63 12.47
N THR A 75 -5.67 8.62 11.88
CA THR A 75 -5.75 9.97 12.44
C THR A 75 -6.55 9.99 13.74
N LEU A 76 -7.70 9.30 13.78
CA LEU A 76 -8.52 9.18 14.99
C LEU A 76 -7.77 8.45 16.10
N ALA A 77 -7.09 7.34 15.79
CA ALA A 77 -6.27 6.61 16.74
C ALA A 77 -5.12 7.47 17.27
N ALA A 78 -4.43 8.21 16.40
CA ALA A 78 -3.36 9.12 16.79
C ALA A 78 -3.87 10.22 17.73
N PHE A 79 -5.02 10.84 17.43
CA PHE A 79 -5.64 11.83 18.33
C PHE A 79 -6.09 11.22 19.65
N ALA A 80 -6.72 10.04 19.63
CA ALA A 80 -7.16 9.35 20.84
C ALA A 80 -5.98 9.06 21.77
N VAL A 81 -4.87 8.54 21.24
CA VAL A 81 -3.65 8.28 22.00
C VAL A 81 -3.00 9.57 22.49
N LEU A 82 -2.97 10.62 21.65
CA LEU A 82 -2.43 11.92 22.02
C LEU A 82 -3.17 12.55 23.20
N PHE A 83 -4.51 12.54 23.18
CA PHE A 83 -5.31 13.11 24.25
C PHE A 83 -5.30 12.25 25.52
N ALA A 84 -5.33 10.92 25.39
CA ALA A 84 -5.36 10.02 26.54
C ALA A 84 -4.00 9.88 27.24
N CYS A 85 -2.90 9.93 26.49
CA CYS A 85 -1.58 9.50 26.97
C CYS A 85 -0.46 10.52 26.73
N ARG A 86 -0.78 11.81 26.62
CA ARG A 86 0.20 12.89 26.37
C ARG A 86 1.51 12.80 27.19
N PRO A 87 1.50 12.66 28.53
CA PRO A 87 2.75 12.61 29.31
C PRO A 87 3.56 11.34 29.05
N LEU A 88 2.92 10.24 28.64
CA LEU A 88 3.60 8.99 28.27
C LEU A 88 4.32 9.14 26.92
N LEU A 89 3.73 9.86 25.97
CA LEU A 89 4.30 10.09 24.63
C LEU A 89 5.58 10.95 24.66
N GLU A 90 5.73 11.82 25.68
CA GLU A 90 6.94 12.63 25.87
C GLU A 90 8.13 11.82 26.40
N GLN A 91 7.91 10.57 26.83
CA GLN A 91 8.99 9.70 27.29
C GLN A 91 9.82 9.19 26.09
N LYS A 92 11.15 9.34 26.17
CA LYS A 92 12.09 8.94 25.12
C LYS A 92 11.89 7.49 24.63
N ARG A 93 11.60 6.56 25.54
CA ARG A 93 11.38 5.14 25.21
C ARG A 93 10.13 4.92 24.38
N VAL A 94 9.03 5.57 24.74
CA VAL A 94 7.74 5.47 24.05
C VAL A 94 7.86 6.10 22.66
N HIS A 95 8.53 7.25 22.57
CA HIS A 95 8.81 7.88 21.29
C HIS A 95 9.59 6.95 20.35
N TYR A 96 10.62 6.25 20.84
CA TYR A 96 11.37 5.28 20.04
C TYR A 96 10.50 4.10 19.57
N LEU A 97 9.68 3.53 20.45
CA LEU A 97 8.77 2.44 20.10
C LEU A 97 7.74 2.84 19.04
N LEU A 98 7.27 4.09 19.05
CA LEU A 98 6.30 4.58 18.07
C LEU A 98 6.88 4.65 16.64
N HIS A 99 8.20 4.85 16.51
CA HIS A 99 8.88 4.89 15.22
C HIS A 99 9.37 3.51 14.76
N TRP A 100 9.37 2.51 15.64
CA TRP A 100 9.82 1.16 15.31
C TRP A 100 9.14 0.58 14.05
N PRO A 101 7.79 0.68 13.87
CA PRO A 101 7.14 0.16 12.67
C PRO A 101 7.63 0.83 11.38
N LEU A 102 8.05 2.10 11.43
CA LEU A 102 8.55 2.84 10.27
C LEU A 102 9.92 2.33 9.79
N ALA A 103 10.67 1.63 10.66
CA ALA A 103 11.95 1.03 10.30
C ALA A 103 11.80 -0.32 9.60
N MET A 104 10.61 -0.94 9.62
CA MET A 104 10.39 -2.24 9.00
C MET A 104 10.28 -2.09 7.48
N PRO A 105 11.06 -2.86 6.70
CA PRO A 105 10.86 -2.92 5.26
C PRO A 105 9.42 -3.39 4.93
N PRO A 106 8.74 -2.82 3.93
CA PRO A 106 7.36 -3.19 3.61
C PRO A 106 7.14 -4.68 3.37
N VAL A 107 8.12 -5.35 2.74
CA VAL A 107 8.08 -6.81 2.50
C VAL A 107 8.09 -7.60 3.81
N VAL A 108 8.87 -7.16 4.79
CA VAL A 108 8.92 -7.79 6.12
C VAL A 108 7.60 -7.56 6.85
N ALA A 109 7.06 -6.35 6.79
CA ALA A 109 5.76 -6.04 7.37
C ALA A 109 4.66 -6.93 6.76
N ALA A 110 4.62 -7.09 5.44
CA ALA A 110 3.69 -8.00 4.76
C ALA A 110 3.86 -9.44 5.23
N PHE A 111 5.10 -9.96 5.31
CA PHE A 111 5.37 -11.31 5.81
C PHE A 111 4.87 -11.52 7.25
N VAL A 112 5.13 -10.55 8.14
CA VAL A 112 4.64 -10.59 9.53
C VAL A 112 3.12 -10.57 9.56
N SER A 113 2.46 -9.74 8.75
CA SER A 113 1.00 -9.73 8.63
C SER A 113 0.45 -11.09 8.21
N PHE A 114 1.04 -11.73 7.19
CA PHE A 114 0.65 -13.10 6.78
C PHE A 114 0.83 -14.12 7.91
N GLN A 115 1.94 -14.04 8.65
CA GLN A 115 2.21 -14.98 9.73
C GLN A 115 1.25 -14.82 10.90
N TRP A 116 0.71 -13.61 11.11
CA TRP A 116 -0.25 -13.32 12.18
C TRP A 116 -1.71 -13.56 11.77
N LEU A 117 -2.12 -13.00 10.63
CA LEU A 117 -3.52 -12.87 10.20
C LEU A 117 -3.97 -13.91 9.17
N GLY A 118 -3.05 -14.69 8.59
CA GLY A 118 -3.41 -15.73 7.64
C GLY A 118 -4.24 -16.86 8.27
N ASN A 119 -4.89 -17.68 7.43
CA ASN A 119 -5.76 -18.78 7.90
C ASN A 119 -5.02 -19.84 8.73
N SER A 120 -3.69 -19.98 8.57
CA SER A 120 -2.83 -20.81 9.43
C SER A 120 -1.88 -19.96 10.29
N GLY A 121 -2.22 -18.68 10.47
CA GLY A 121 -1.44 -17.71 11.23
C GLY A 121 -1.52 -17.91 12.74
N VAL A 122 -0.83 -17.04 13.48
CA VAL A 122 -0.84 -17.04 14.95
C VAL A 122 -2.25 -16.85 15.49
N LEU A 123 -3.03 -15.91 14.95
CA LEU A 123 -4.39 -15.65 15.43
C LEU A 123 -5.33 -16.83 15.22
N SER A 124 -5.23 -17.51 14.07
CA SER A 124 -5.98 -18.74 13.80
C SER A 124 -5.70 -19.83 14.84
N ARG A 125 -4.42 -20.09 15.15
CA ARG A 125 -4.05 -21.06 16.20
C ARG A 125 -4.55 -20.68 17.58
N VAL A 126 -4.51 -19.38 17.92
CA VAL A 126 -5.03 -18.88 19.20
C VAL A 126 -6.56 -19.06 19.26
N ALA A 127 -7.28 -18.71 18.19
CA ALA A 127 -8.72 -18.88 18.10
C ALA A 127 -9.13 -20.36 18.27
N HIS A 128 -8.41 -21.28 17.63
CA HIS A 128 -8.61 -22.72 17.82
C HIS A 128 -8.33 -23.16 19.26
N ALA A 129 -7.21 -22.72 19.86
CA ALA A 129 -6.87 -23.07 21.25
C ALA A 129 -7.90 -22.55 22.26
N LEU A 130 -8.57 -21.42 21.97
CA LEU A 130 -9.65 -20.87 22.78
C LEU A 130 -11.02 -21.52 22.50
N GLY A 131 -11.10 -22.46 21.54
CA GLY A 131 -12.34 -23.13 21.16
C GLY A 131 -13.28 -22.28 20.30
N TRP A 132 -12.80 -21.19 19.69
CA TRP A 132 -13.60 -20.33 18.79
C TRP A 132 -13.72 -20.90 17.37
N SER A 133 -12.86 -21.84 17.00
CA SER A 133 -12.87 -22.54 15.71
C SER A 133 -12.61 -24.03 15.92
N ALA A 134 -13.22 -24.88 15.08
CA ALA A 134 -13.06 -26.33 15.17
C ALA A 134 -11.72 -26.79 14.58
N ASP A 135 -11.26 -26.13 13.53
CA ASP A 135 -9.90 -26.23 12.99
C ASP A 135 -9.32 -24.82 12.77
N THR A 136 -8.00 -24.71 12.78
CA THR A 136 -7.26 -23.55 12.28
C THR A 136 -7.69 -23.13 10.87
N GLY A 137 -8.04 -24.08 10.00
CA GLY A 137 -8.52 -23.78 8.65
C GLY A 137 -9.86 -23.01 8.60
N ASP A 138 -10.65 -23.05 9.66
CA ASP A 138 -11.98 -22.40 9.73
C ASP A 138 -11.90 -20.92 10.13
N PHE A 139 -10.70 -20.40 10.42
CA PHE A 139 -10.51 -18.99 10.75
C PHE A 139 -10.82 -18.10 9.54
N PRO A 140 -11.54 -16.97 9.71
CA PRO A 140 -11.88 -16.09 8.59
C PRO A 140 -10.64 -15.57 7.89
N ALA A 141 -10.69 -15.52 6.56
CA ALA A 141 -9.63 -14.93 5.76
C ALA A 141 -9.59 -13.42 6.00
N LEU A 142 -8.54 -12.94 6.66
CA LEU A 142 -8.27 -11.51 6.86
C LEU A 142 -7.29 -10.94 5.83
N ILE A 143 -6.59 -11.79 5.09
CA ILE A 143 -5.69 -11.35 4.02
C ILE A 143 -6.18 -11.90 2.71
N ASN A 144 -6.27 -11.02 1.71
CA ASN A 144 -6.84 -11.32 0.39
C ASN A 144 -8.25 -11.90 0.50
N ASP A 145 -9.06 -11.35 1.40
CA ASP A 145 -10.44 -11.79 1.54
C ASP A 145 -11.25 -11.40 0.28
N PRO A 146 -12.25 -12.20 -0.12
CA PRO A 146 -13.00 -11.95 -1.35
C PRO A 146 -13.79 -10.63 -1.36
N TYR A 147 -14.06 -10.07 -0.18
CA TYR A 147 -14.88 -8.87 0.01
C TYR A 147 -14.04 -7.62 0.31
N TYR A 148 -12.72 -7.75 0.43
CA TYR A 148 -11.77 -6.69 0.80
C TYR A 148 -12.11 -5.97 2.11
N LEU A 149 -12.66 -6.71 3.08
CA LEU A 149 -13.03 -6.21 4.41
C LEU A 149 -11.98 -6.54 5.48
N GLY A 150 -11.05 -7.46 5.18
CA GLY A 150 -10.03 -7.98 6.10
C GLY A 150 -8.87 -7.03 6.39
#